data_AF-A0A3P7JN17-F1
#
_entry.id   AF-A0A3P7JN17-F1
#
_cell.length_a   1.000
_cell.length_b   1.000
_cell.length_c   1.000
_cell.angle_alpha   90.00
_cell.angle_beta   90.00
_cell.angle_gamma   90.00
#
_symmetry.space_group_name_H-M   'P 1'
#
loop_
_entity.id
_entity.type
_entity.pdbx_description
1 polymer ?
#
loop_
_entity_poly.entity_id
_entity_poly.type
_entity_poly.pdbx_seq_one_letter_code
_entity_poly.pdbx_strand_id
1 'polypeptide(L)'
;MKTNGHMKGGGELKGKQGGEYYQTWANYFIRFFEEYHKNGIGFWGVTVQNEPTSGLNPDYGWQTMYFSAGMERDFVKNLLGPALKASPYGKNLQLMINDDQRYNLPEWADTILSDADAAQYVSGIAIHWYEDLEVPASVLTTTHNRHPGYFMLATEACNGYLPLQGSPILGDWGRAETYIEDIITDITNYVAGWMDWNLCLDMQGGPNWAKNFVDSPIIINATGQEYYKQPMWYALGHFR
;
A
#
# COMPACT_ATOMS: atom_id res chain seq x y z
N MET A 1 -20.48 0.90 2.87
CA MET A 1 -20.64 2.34 2.51
C MET A 1 -20.37 2.62 1.03
N LYS A 2 -20.18 1.60 0.17
CA LYS A 2 -19.81 1.76 -1.23
C LYS A 2 -21.01 1.89 -2.17
N THR A 3 -20.87 2.60 -3.28
CA THR A 3 -21.91 2.78 -4.31
C THR A 3 -22.43 1.45 -4.85
N ASN A 4 -21.56 0.46 -5.00
CA ASN A 4 -21.91 -0.87 -5.47
C ASN A 4 -22.50 -1.81 -4.38
N GLY A 5 -22.44 -1.44 -3.10
CA GLY A 5 -22.92 -2.28 -2.00
C GLY A 5 -22.11 -3.55 -1.72
N HIS A 6 -20.94 -3.72 -2.35
CA HIS A 6 -20.11 -4.93 -2.27
C HIS A 6 -18.67 -4.61 -1.83
N MET A 7 -18.02 -5.57 -1.16
CA MET A 7 -16.61 -5.41 -0.78
C MET A 7 -15.68 -5.51 -2.00
N LYS A 8 -15.93 -6.50 -2.87
CA LYS A 8 -15.27 -6.63 -4.17
C LYS A 8 -16.03 -5.92 -5.28
N GLY A 9 -15.39 -5.81 -6.43
CA GLY A 9 -15.85 -5.00 -7.54
C GLY A 9 -15.67 -3.52 -7.25
N GLY A 10 -15.34 -2.79 -8.31
CA GLY A 10 -15.10 -1.36 -8.30
C GLY A 10 -16.28 -0.57 -7.77
N GLY A 11 -15.95 0.52 -7.06
CA GLY A 11 -16.94 1.40 -6.45
C GLY A 11 -16.33 2.32 -5.40
N GLU A 12 -16.80 3.56 -5.39
CA GLU A 12 -16.43 4.61 -4.43
C GLU A 12 -17.37 4.64 -3.21
N LEU A 13 -17.08 5.51 -2.25
CA LEU A 13 -17.99 5.83 -1.15
C LEU A 13 -19.28 6.50 -1.66
N LYS A 14 -20.41 6.12 -1.08
CA LYS A 14 -21.73 6.70 -1.42
C LYS A 14 -21.78 8.21 -1.12
N GLY A 15 -22.57 8.92 -1.93
CA GLY A 15 -22.95 10.30 -1.66
C GLY A 15 -21.88 11.30 -2.11
N LYS A 16 -22.04 12.55 -1.66
CA LYS A 16 -21.10 13.63 -2.00
C LYS A 16 -19.80 13.47 -1.22
N GLN A 17 -18.67 13.78 -1.85
CA GLN A 17 -17.41 13.95 -1.13
C GLN A 17 -17.59 14.97 0.00
N GLY A 18 -17.07 14.67 1.19
CA GLY A 18 -17.34 15.46 2.40
C GLY A 18 -18.68 15.15 3.09
N GLY A 19 -19.55 14.32 2.50
CA GLY A 19 -20.84 13.94 3.07
C GLY A 19 -20.74 12.88 4.18
N GLU A 20 -21.91 12.41 4.64
CA GLU A 20 -22.02 11.51 5.81
C GLU A 20 -21.17 10.24 5.71
N TYR A 21 -21.10 9.61 4.53
CA TYR A 21 -20.33 8.37 4.35
C TYR A 21 -18.83 8.62 4.34
N TYR A 22 -18.36 9.74 3.78
CA TYR A 22 -16.96 10.12 3.82
C TYR A 22 -16.54 10.51 5.24
N GLN A 23 -17.35 11.29 5.96
CA GLN A 23 -17.10 11.60 7.38
C GLN A 23 -17.06 10.33 8.23
N THR A 24 -18.00 9.40 8.00
CA THR A 24 -18.03 8.11 8.69
C THR A 24 -16.77 7.29 8.39
N TRP A 25 -16.26 7.35 7.16
CA TRP A 25 -15.02 6.69 6.80
C TRP A 25 -13.80 7.28 7.51
N ALA A 26 -13.67 8.61 7.58
CA ALA A 26 -12.61 9.24 8.38
C ALA A 26 -12.70 8.86 9.86
N ASN A 27 -13.92 8.82 10.43
CA ASN A 27 -14.13 8.38 11.81
C ASN A 27 -13.75 6.90 12.03
N TYR A 28 -13.94 6.06 11.02
CA TYR A 28 -13.53 4.65 11.07
C TYR A 28 -12.02 4.50 11.26
N PHE A 29 -11.21 5.29 10.56
CA PHE A 29 -9.75 5.33 10.77
C PHE A 29 -9.41 5.66 12.22
N ILE A 30 -10.02 6.71 12.78
CA ILE A 30 -9.76 7.10 14.17
C ILE A 30 -10.15 5.98 15.14
N ARG A 31 -11.29 5.34 14.90
CA ARG A 31 -11.77 4.23 15.72
C ARG A 31 -10.83 3.03 15.65
N PHE A 32 -10.28 2.72 14.47
CA PHE A 32 -9.30 1.66 14.30
C PHE A 32 -8.07 1.90 15.19
N PHE A 33 -7.47 3.09 15.13
CA PHE A 33 -6.30 3.42 15.94
C PHE A 33 -6.60 3.46 17.44
N GLU A 34 -7.77 3.96 17.83
CA GLU A 34 -8.22 3.94 19.22
C GLU A 34 -8.30 2.51 19.76
N GLU A 35 -8.93 1.59 19.03
CA GLU A 35 -9.12 0.20 19.48
C GLU A 35 -7.79 -0.57 19.56
N TYR A 36 -6.85 -0.34 18.66
CA TYR A 36 -5.53 -0.95 18.76
C TYR A 36 -4.70 -0.37 19.91
N HIS A 37 -4.79 0.93 20.18
CA HIS A 37 -4.12 1.53 21.34
C HIS A 37 -4.65 0.98 22.67
N LYS A 38 -5.95 0.64 22.77
CA LYS A 38 -6.50 -0.06 23.95
C LYS A 38 -5.86 -1.42 24.20
N ASN A 39 -5.27 -2.02 23.16
CA ASN A 39 -4.52 -3.27 23.23
C ASN A 39 -3.00 -3.06 23.26
N GLY A 40 -2.52 -1.82 23.49
CA GLY A 40 -1.10 -1.50 23.60
C GLY A 40 -0.35 -1.45 22.27
N ILE A 41 -1.05 -1.40 21.14
CA ILE A 41 -0.44 -1.36 19.80
C ILE A 41 -0.50 0.07 19.26
N GLY A 42 0.66 0.71 19.15
CA GLY A 42 0.83 1.99 18.47
C GLY A 42 1.14 1.78 16.98
N PHE A 43 0.86 2.81 16.18
CA PHE A 43 1.19 2.83 14.75
C PHE A 43 2.15 3.98 14.44
N TRP A 44 2.99 3.77 13.44
CA TRP A 44 3.89 4.80 12.91
C TRP A 44 3.23 5.60 11.79
N GLY A 45 2.57 4.91 10.87
CA GLY A 45 1.97 5.54 9.69
C GLY A 45 0.71 4.83 9.22
N VAL A 46 0.07 5.44 8.22
CA VAL A 46 -1.16 4.98 7.60
C VAL A 46 -1.25 5.49 6.17
N THR A 47 -1.80 4.67 5.27
CA THR A 47 -2.12 5.06 3.90
C THR A 47 -3.60 5.38 3.77
N VAL A 48 -3.99 6.25 2.82
CA VAL A 48 -5.41 6.66 2.71
C VAL A 48 -6.30 5.51 2.22
N GLN A 49 -5.80 4.73 1.28
CA GLN A 49 -6.51 3.61 0.67
C GLN A 49 -5.47 2.73 -0.01
N ASN A 50 -5.50 1.42 0.23
CA ASN A 50 -4.71 0.46 -0.55
C ASN A 50 -5.22 0.40 -1.99
N GLU A 51 -4.33 0.56 -2.96
CA GLU A 51 -4.56 0.49 -4.40
C GLU A 51 -5.87 1.19 -4.83
N PRO A 52 -6.03 2.51 -4.59
CA PRO A 52 -7.26 3.24 -4.89
C PRO A 52 -7.70 3.10 -6.35
N THR A 53 -6.78 2.91 -7.28
CA THR A 53 -7.10 2.77 -8.71
C THR A 53 -7.74 1.43 -9.05
N SER A 54 -7.49 0.37 -8.25
CA SER A 54 -8.13 -0.93 -8.42
C SER A 54 -9.67 -0.83 -8.37
N GLY A 55 -10.18 0.17 -7.66
CA GLY A 55 -11.61 0.45 -7.52
C GLY A 55 -12.27 0.96 -8.81
N LEU A 56 -11.49 1.30 -9.85
CA LEU A 56 -12.00 1.60 -11.18
C LEU A 56 -12.58 0.37 -11.87
N ASN A 57 -12.04 -0.82 -11.58
CA ASN A 57 -12.44 -2.04 -12.25
C ASN A 57 -13.70 -2.61 -11.58
N PRO A 58 -14.88 -2.57 -12.23
CA PRO A 58 -16.13 -3.09 -11.65
C PRO A 58 -16.07 -4.59 -11.34
N ASP A 59 -15.19 -5.33 -12.01
CA ASP A 59 -15.00 -6.78 -11.86
C ASP A 59 -13.79 -7.15 -10.98
N TYR A 60 -13.19 -6.18 -10.28
CA TYR A 60 -12.03 -6.43 -9.43
C TYR A 60 -12.30 -7.54 -8.39
N GLY A 61 -11.38 -8.49 -8.31
CA GLY A 61 -11.63 -9.81 -7.72
C GLY A 61 -11.78 -9.84 -6.20
N TRP A 62 -11.23 -8.85 -5.50
CA TRP A 62 -11.18 -8.78 -4.04
C TRP A 62 -11.49 -7.38 -3.51
N GLN A 63 -11.28 -7.16 -2.21
CA GLN A 63 -11.58 -5.91 -1.52
C GLN A 63 -10.88 -4.74 -2.21
N THR A 64 -11.66 -3.71 -2.54
CA THR A 64 -11.15 -2.47 -3.17
C THR A 64 -12.08 -1.30 -2.84
N MET A 65 -11.60 -0.07 -2.95
CA MET A 65 -12.42 1.13 -2.91
C MET A 65 -11.82 2.20 -3.82
N TYR A 66 -12.63 2.73 -4.74
CA TYR A 66 -12.15 3.74 -5.68
C TYR A 66 -11.93 5.09 -5.00
N PHE A 67 -10.76 5.66 -5.22
CA PHE A 67 -10.46 7.08 -5.10
C PHE A 67 -9.69 7.50 -6.35
N SER A 68 -9.99 8.67 -6.90
CA SER A 68 -9.04 9.39 -7.76
C SER A 68 -8.09 10.22 -6.91
N ALA A 69 -6.98 10.68 -7.46
CA ALA A 69 -6.08 11.62 -6.78
C ALA A 69 -6.81 12.88 -6.25
N GLY A 70 -7.81 13.39 -6.99
CA GLY A 70 -8.64 14.50 -6.55
C GLY A 70 -9.57 14.15 -5.37
N MET A 71 -10.16 12.95 -5.40
CA MET A 71 -10.97 12.45 -4.28
C MET A 71 -10.12 12.26 -3.02
N GLU A 72 -8.91 11.70 -3.18
CA GLU A 72 -7.98 11.49 -2.08
C GLU A 72 -7.53 12.83 -1.48
N ARG A 73 -7.14 13.80 -2.32
CA ARG A 73 -6.83 15.18 -1.90
C ARG A 73 -7.96 15.75 -1.04
N ASP A 74 -9.18 15.72 -1.55
CA ASP A 74 -10.33 16.35 -0.89
C ASP A 74 -10.71 15.60 0.40
N PHE A 75 -10.52 14.27 0.44
CA PHE A 75 -10.71 13.48 1.65
C PHE A 75 -9.67 13.78 2.72
N VAL A 76 -8.38 13.85 2.34
CA VAL A 76 -7.27 14.21 3.25
C VAL A 76 -7.47 15.61 3.80
N LYS A 77 -7.68 16.59 2.93
CA LYS A 77 -7.86 18.01 3.28
C LYS A 77 -9.04 18.26 4.21
N ASN A 78 -10.21 17.75 3.84
CA ASN A 78 -11.47 18.15 4.50
C ASN A 78 -11.87 17.24 5.66
N LEU A 79 -11.38 15.99 5.70
CA LEU A 79 -11.89 14.98 6.63
C LEU A 79 -10.79 14.23 7.38
N LEU A 80 -10.00 13.40 6.69
CA LEU A 80 -9.06 12.47 7.34
C LEU A 80 -7.93 13.22 8.07
N GLY A 81 -7.31 14.21 7.43
CA GLY A 81 -6.25 15.02 8.02
C GLY A 81 -6.68 15.72 9.31
N PRO A 82 -7.75 16.53 9.29
CA PRO A 82 -8.30 17.14 10.50
C PRO A 82 -8.68 16.13 11.58
N ALA A 83 -9.32 15.02 11.21
CA ALA A 83 -9.72 13.98 12.16
C ALA A 83 -8.51 13.32 12.85
N LEU A 84 -7.44 13.04 12.10
CA LEU A 84 -6.19 12.50 12.64
C LEU A 84 -5.55 13.48 13.61
N LYS A 85 -5.43 14.77 13.24
CA LYS A 85 -4.83 15.80 14.12
C LYS A 85 -5.63 16.06 15.39
N ALA A 86 -6.96 15.95 15.34
CA ALA A 86 -7.82 16.10 16.51
C ALA A 86 -7.77 14.89 17.46
N SER A 87 -7.40 13.71 16.96
CA SER A 87 -7.34 12.48 17.76
C SER A 87 -6.01 12.34 18.51
N PRO A 88 -6.01 12.00 19.81
CA PRO A 88 -4.77 11.71 20.54
C PRO A 88 -4.02 10.49 19.98
N TYR A 89 -4.72 9.59 19.28
CA TYR A 89 -4.19 8.37 18.69
C TYR A 89 -3.73 8.54 17.24
N GLY A 90 -4.16 9.62 16.58
CA GLY A 90 -3.88 9.88 15.16
C GLY A 90 -2.89 11.01 14.90
N LYS A 91 -2.74 11.97 15.82
CA LYS A 91 -2.03 13.25 15.57
C LYS A 91 -0.56 13.13 15.15
N ASN A 92 0.09 12.03 15.53
CA ASN A 92 1.50 11.74 15.27
C ASN A 92 1.72 10.73 14.14
N LEU A 93 0.65 10.17 13.54
CA LEU A 93 0.78 9.23 12.44
C LEU A 93 1.34 9.93 11.21
N GLN A 94 2.25 9.24 10.52
CA GLN A 94 2.70 9.61 9.19
C GLN A 94 1.63 9.20 8.18
N LEU A 95 0.94 10.18 7.59
CA LEU A 95 -0.07 9.92 6.56
C LEU A 95 0.60 9.84 5.19
N MET A 96 0.38 8.75 4.48
CA MET A 96 0.91 8.49 3.15
C MET A 96 -0.21 8.45 2.12
N ILE A 97 0.06 9.01 0.94
CA ILE A 97 -0.86 9.07 -0.21
C ILE A 97 -0.46 8.08 -1.30
N ASN A 98 -1.32 7.88 -2.30
CA ASN A 98 -1.17 6.92 -3.41
C ASN A 98 -1.36 5.46 -2.97
N ASP A 99 -0.36 4.85 -2.32
CA ASP A 99 -0.39 3.43 -1.89
C ASP A 99 -0.83 2.48 -2.99
N ASP A 100 -0.22 2.69 -4.16
CA ASP A 100 -0.55 2.06 -5.42
C ASP A 100 0.71 2.03 -6.30
N GLN A 101 0.60 1.47 -7.48
CA GLN A 101 1.70 1.32 -8.43
C GLN A 101 2.35 2.67 -8.80
N ARG A 102 3.65 2.62 -9.12
CA ARG A 102 4.41 3.83 -9.49
C ARG A 102 3.97 4.50 -10.80
N TYR A 103 3.13 3.87 -11.62
CA TYR A 103 2.58 4.50 -12.84
C TYR A 103 1.74 5.73 -12.56
N ASN A 104 1.15 5.83 -11.35
CA ASN A 104 0.39 6.99 -10.92
C ASN A 104 1.27 8.24 -10.69
N LEU A 105 2.59 8.05 -10.64
CA LEU A 105 3.54 9.10 -10.32
C LEU A 105 4.19 9.70 -11.59
N PRO A 106 4.48 11.01 -11.58
CA PRO A 106 4.34 11.97 -10.48
C PRO A 106 2.94 12.59 -10.30
N GLU A 107 2.00 12.37 -11.23
CA GLU A 107 0.76 13.14 -11.34
C GLU A 107 -0.15 13.04 -10.12
N TRP A 108 -0.20 11.87 -9.48
CA TRP A 108 -0.96 11.65 -8.26
C TRP A 108 -0.44 12.51 -7.10
N ALA A 109 0.89 12.53 -6.93
CA ALA A 109 1.56 13.38 -5.96
C ALA A 109 1.37 14.87 -6.28
N ASP A 110 1.51 15.26 -7.55
CA ASP A 110 1.28 16.64 -8.00
C ASP A 110 -0.14 17.11 -7.65
N THR A 111 -1.15 16.27 -7.87
CA THR A 111 -2.56 16.61 -7.63
C THR A 111 -2.85 16.91 -6.16
N ILE A 112 -2.25 16.12 -5.25
CA ILE A 112 -2.52 16.23 -3.80
C ILE A 112 -1.61 17.28 -3.17
N LEU A 113 -0.30 17.24 -3.46
CA LEU A 113 0.71 18.05 -2.78
C LEU A 113 0.76 19.50 -3.28
N SER A 114 0.18 19.80 -4.45
CA SER A 114 0.01 21.19 -4.92
C SER A 114 -1.12 21.94 -4.20
N ASP A 115 -2.00 21.26 -3.45
CA ASP A 115 -2.99 21.89 -2.57
C ASP A 115 -2.44 21.96 -1.14
N ALA A 116 -2.05 23.17 -0.72
CA ALA A 116 -1.45 23.40 0.60
C ALA A 116 -2.33 22.92 1.77
N ASP A 117 -3.65 22.94 1.61
CA ASP A 117 -4.55 22.50 2.68
C ASP A 117 -4.58 20.98 2.83
N ALA A 118 -4.29 20.23 1.77
CA ALA A 118 -4.09 18.78 1.82
C ALA A 118 -2.65 18.44 2.25
N ALA A 119 -1.68 19.09 1.61
CA ALA A 119 -0.24 18.85 1.74
C ALA A 119 0.24 18.92 3.20
N GLN A 120 -0.30 19.85 4.00
CA GLN A 120 0.04 20.00 5.43
C GLN A 120 -0.23 18.74 6.29
N TYR A 121 -1.07 17.81 5.82
CA TYR A 121 -1.36 16.56 6.52
C TYR A 121 -0.55 15.38 6.00
N VAL A 122 0.04 15.47 4.81
CA VAL A 122 0.77 14.39 4.16
C VAL A 122 2.22 14.37 4.65
N SER A 123 2.74 13.18 4.91
CA SER A 123 4.14 12.96 5.33
C SER A 123 4.97 12.30 4.24
N GLY A 124 4.35 11.43 3.44
CA GLY A 124 5.05 10.70 2.37
C GLY A 124 4.12 10.14 1.30
N ILE A 125 4.72 9.45 0.34
CA ILE A 125 4.08 8.85 -0.83
C ILE A 125 4.37 7.35 -0.78
N ALA A 126 3.32 6.54 -0.76
CA ALA A 126 3.40 5.08 -0.74
C ALA A 126 3.35 4.53 -2.16
N ILE A 127 4.18 3.53 -2.47
CA ILE A 127 4.31 2.93 -3.81
C ILE A 127 4.35 1.40 -3.78
N HIS A 128 3.77 0.77 -4.81
CA HIS A 128 3.77 -0.68 -5.02
C HIS A 128 4.58 -1.05 -6.28
N TRP A 129 5.03 -2.32 -6.33
CA TRP A 129 5.99 -2.87 -7.30
C TRP A 129 5.39 -3.46 -8.60
N TYR A 130 4.12 -3.84 -8.63
CA TYR A 130 3.60 -4.84 -9.57
C TYR A 130 3.56 -4.45 -11.06
N GLU A 131 3.77 -3.17 -11.39
CA GLU A 131 3.83 -2.66 -12.78
C GLU A 131 5.22 -2.12 -13.19
N ASP A 132 6.26 -2.50 -12.44
CA ASP A 132 7.60 -1.98 -12.62
C ASP A 132 8.28 -2.38 -13.93
N LEU A 133 7.83 -3.49 -14.53
CA LEU A 133 8.28 -3.91 -15.87
C LEU A 133 7.84 -2.95 -16.98
N GLU A 134 6.80 -2.16 -16.73
CA GLU A 134 6.14 -1.29 -17.72
C GLU A 134 6.47 0.18 -17.47
N VAL A 135 6.78 0.53 -16.22
CA VAL A 135 7.07 1.90 -15.81
C VAL A 135 8.52 2.04 -15.36
N PRO A 136 9.31 2.98 -15.90
CA PRO A 136 10.70 3.14 -15.47
C PRO A 136 10.79 3.79 -14.09
N ALA A 137 11.76 3.36 -13.28
CA ALA A 137 12.01 3.93 -11.94
C ALA A 137 12.34 5.44 -11.92
N SER A 138 12.67 6.05 -13.08
CA SER A 138 12.89 7.49 -13.20
C SER A 138 11.66 8.34 -12.84
N VAL A 139 10.46 7.77 -12.82
CA VAL A 139 9.25 8.45 -12.31
C VAL A 139 9.37 8.76 -10.82
N LEU A 140 10.05 7.91 -10.04
CA LEU A 140 10.32 8.12 -8.61
C LEU A 140 11.27 9.31 -8.41
N THR A 141 12.37 9.33 -9.16
CA THR A 141 13.30 10.49 -9.18
C THR A 141 12.58 11.78 -9.60
N THR A 142 11.70 11.71 -10.61
CA THR A 142 10.90 12.87 -11.04
C THR A 142 9.97 13.36 -9.94
N THR A 143 9.34 12.43 -9.21
CA THR A 143 8.45 12.72 -8.09
C THR A 143 9.20 13.37 -6.93
N HIS A 144 10.35 12.81 -6.55
CA HIS A 144 11.21 13.39 -5.53
C HIS A 144 11.66 14.82 -5.91
N ASN A 145 12.08 15.04 -7.16
CA ASN A 145 12.52 16.36 -7.60
C ASN A 145 11.39 17.41 -7.57
N ARG A 146 10.12 17.01 -7.81
CA ARG A 146 8.96 17.89 -7.70
C ARG A 146 8.52 18.11 -6.26
N HIS A 147 8.68 17.11 -5.39
CA HIS A 147 8.19 17.11 -4.01
C HIS A 147 9.27 16.67 -2.99
N PRO A 148 10.44 17.35 -2.92
CA PRO A 148 11.60 16.86 -2.17
C PRO A 148 11.41 16.83 -0.65
N GLY A 149 10.35 17.48 -0.14
CA GLY A 149 10.01 17.52 1.29
C GLY A 149 9.21 16.31 1.79
N TYR A 150 8.81 15.38 0.91
CA TYR A 150 8.00 14.22 1.24
C TYR A 150 8.79 12.94 0.95
N PHE A 151 8.83 12.01 1.91
CA PHE A 151 9.51 10.74 1.68
C PHE A 151 8.70 9.84 0.76
N MET A 152 9.37 8.96 0.02
CA MET A 152 8.72 7.85 -0.67
C MET A 152 8.99 6.56 0.09
N LEU A 153 8.00 5.68 0.18
CA LEU A 153 8.11 4.38 0.83
C LEU A 153 7.48 3.32 -0.07
N ALA A 154 8.25 2.29 -0.43
CA ALA A 154 7.68 1.10 -1.04
C ALA A 154 6.94 0.31 0.04
N THR A 155 5.62 0.36 0.01
CA THR A 155 4.74 -0.18 1.04
C THR A 155 4.32 -1.62 0.78
N GLU A 156 4.47 -2.09 -0.46
CA GLU A 156 4.09 -3.44 -0.83
C GLU A 156 4.87 -3.93 -2.07
N ALA A 157 5.38 -5.15 -1.94
CA ALA A 157 6.00 -5.90 -3.02
C ALA A 157 5.89 -7.41 -2.74
N CYS A 158 5.62 -8.22 -3.77
CA CYS A 158 5.74 -9.67 -3.69
C CYS A 158 6.07 -10.32 -5.03
N ASN A 159 6.72 -11.48 -5.00
CA ASN A 159 6.88 -12.34 -6.17
C ASN A 159 5.66 -13.26 -6.37
N GLY A 160 5.50 -13.79 -7.58
CA GLY A 160 4.44 -14.76 -7.89
C GLY A 160 3.09 -14.13 -8.27
N TYR A 161 3.04 -12.80 -8.42
CA TYR A 161 1.87 -12.04 -8.87
C TYR A 161 1.59 -12.17 -10.38
N LEU A 162 2.61 -12.50 -11.18
CA LEU A 162 2.46 -12.60 -12.63
C LEU A 162 1.59 -13.81 -13.04
N PRO A 163 0.93 -13.74 -14.21
CA PRO A 163 0.17 -14.86 -14.76
C PRO A 163 0.99 -16.16 -14.76
N LEU A 164 0.37 -17.25 -14.32
CA LEU A 164 0.96 -18.60 -14.22
C LEU A 164 2.04 -18.77 -13.12
N GLN A 165 2.35 -17.74 -12.32
CA GLN A 165 3.33 -17.86 -11.23
C GLN A 165 2.74 -18.08 -9.83
N GLY A 166 1.41 -18.01 -9.68
CA GLY A 166 0.64 -17.92 -8.42
C GLY A 166 0.76 -19.10 -7.45
N SER A 167 1.97 -19.35 -6.99
CA SER A 167 2.36 -20.30 -5.96
C SER A 167 3.81 -20.05 -5.53
N PRO A 168 4.19 -20.45 -4.31
CA PRO A 168 5.58 -20.45 -3.88
C PRO A 168 6.46 -21.37 -4.72
N ILE A 169 7.70 -20.96 -4.98
CA ILE A 169 8.72 -21.81 -5.60
C ILE A 169 9.85 -21.95 -4.58
N LEU A 170 9.92 -23.11 -3.92
CA LEU A 170 10.87 -23.32 -2.84
C LEU A 170 12.32 -23.27 -3.35
N GLY A 171 13.13 -22.39 -2.75
CA GLY A 171 14.54 -22.25 -3.09
C GLY A 171 14.83 -21.45 -4.37
N ASP A 172 13.84 -20.75 -4.93
CA ASP A 172 14.04 -19.98 -6.16
C ASP A 172 14.98 -18.79 -5.95
N TRP A 173 16.13 -18.82 -6.61
CA TRP A 173 17.14 -17.76 -6.53
C TRP A 173 16.75 -16.53 -7.35
N GLY A 174 16.05 -16.71 -8.47
CA GLY A 174 15.60 -15.60 -9.32
C GLY A 174 14.65 -14.66 -8.57
N ARG A 175 13.74 -15.20 -7.75
CA ARG A 175 12.87 -14.41 -6.86
C ARG A 175 13.64 -13.62 -5.80
N ALA A 176 14.81 -14.09 -5.36
CA ALA A 176 15.68 -13.29 -4.51
C ALA A 176 16.38 -12.17 -5.28
N GLU A 177 16.84 -12.45 -6.50
CA GLU A 177 17.45 -11.43 -7.37
C GLU A 177 16.46 -10.30 -7.67
N THR A 178 15.19 -10.60 -7.92
CA THR A 178 14.16 -9.57 -8.15
C THR A 178 13.96 -8.67 -6.93
N TYR A 179 13.96 -9.20 -5.70
CA TYR A 179 13.91 -8.37 -4.49
C TYR A 179 15.16 -7.48 -4.36
N ILE A 180 16.36 -8.02 -4.63
CA ILE A 180 17.62 -7.27 -4.53
C ILE A 180 17.65 -6.14 -5.57
N GLU A 181 17.28 -6.44 -6.82
CA GLU A 181 17.24 -5.49 -7.91
C GLU A 181 16.26 -4.36 -7.62
N ASP A 182 15.06 -4.70 -7.13
CA ASP A 182 14.02 -3.72 -6.82
C ASP A 182 14.44 -2.80 -5.65
N ILE A 183 14.91 -3.37 -4.54
CA ILE A 183 15.37 -2.60 -3.37
C ILE A 183 16.51 -1.64 -3.75
N ILE A 184 17.50 -2.10 -4.55
CA ILE A 184 18.59 -1.23 -5.03
C ILE A 184 18.04 -0.13 -5.94
N THR A 185 17.12 -0.48 -6.83
CA THR A 185 16.48 0.48 -7.75
C THR A 185 15.74 1.55 -6.99
N ASP A 186 14.96 1.17 -5.97
CA ASP A 186 14.20 2.07 -5.13
C ASP A 186 15.10 3.01 -4.31
N ILE A 187 16.10 2.47 -3.61
CA ILE A 187 17.00 3.29 -2.79
C ILE A 187 17.82 4.26 -3.67
N THR A 188 18.20 3.83 -4.88
CA THR A 188 18.90 4.71 -5.85
C THR A 188 17.98 5.74 -6.51
N ASN A 189 16.67 5.66 -6.29
CA ASN A 189 15.64 6.61 -6.75
C ASN A 189 14.87 7.27 -5.59
N TYR A 190 15.55 7.53 -4.47
CA TYR A 190 15.06 8.31 -3.31
C TYR A 190 13.95 7.66 -2.47
N VAL A 191 13.66 6.36 -2.68
CA VAL A 191 12.75 5.63 -1.80
C VAL A 191 13.46 5.34 -0.47
N ALA A 192 12.81 5.69 0.63
CA ALA A 192 13.42 5.71 1.97
C ALA A 192 13.28 4.37 2.72
N GLY A 193 12.48 3.43 2.20
CA GLY A 193 12.28 2.12 2.79
C GLY A 193 11.45 1.22 1.87
N TRP A 194 11.48 -0.08 2.16
CA TRP A 194 10.88 -1.12 1.33
C TRP A 194 10.22 -2.18 2.20
N MET A 195 9.00 -2.58 1.84
CA MET A 195 8.18 -3.49 2.63
C MET A 195 7.66 -4.65 1.78
N ASP A 196 7.99 -5.86 2.24
CA ASP A 196 7.46 -7.11 1.70
C ASP A 196 5.96 -7.24 2.03
N TRP A 197 5.22 -7.99 1.22
CA TRP A 197 3.79 -8.15 1.38
C TRP A 197 3.39 -9.09 2.54
N ASN A 198 3.37 -10.41 2.28
CA ASN A 198 3.01 -11.39 3.31
C ASN A 198 4.26 -11.89 4.02
N LEU A 199 4.34 -11.71 5.34
CA LEU A 199 5.47 -12.19 6.14
C LEU A 199 5.69 -13.71 6.01
N CYS A 200 4.61 -14.48 5.92
CA CYS A 200 4.64 -15.91 5.64
C CYS A 200 3.37 -16.37 4.92
N LEU A 201 3.48 -17.41 4.09
CA LEU A 201 2.35 -18.09 3.43
C LEU A 201 2.49 -19.61 3.57
N ASP A 202 1.42 -20.34 3.29
CA ASP A 202 1.47 -21.81 3.19
C ASP A 202 2.10 -22.29 1.88
N MET A 203 2.24 -23.60 1.72
CA MET A 203 2.78 -24.25 0.51
C MET A 203 2.01 -23.92 -0.79
N GLN A 204 0.79 -23.41 -0.70
CA GLN A 204 -0.03 -23.00 -1.85
C GLN A 204 0.12 -21.50 -2.15
N GLY A 205 0.70 -20.70 -1.24
CA GLY A 205 0.75 -19.24 -1.34
C GLY A 205 -0.46 -18.55 -0.72
N GLY A 206 -1.13 -19.21 0.23
CA GLY A 206 -2.31 -18.72 0.92
C GLY A 206 -2.22 -18.79 2.45
N PRO A 207 -3.37 -18.80 3.16
CA PRO A 207 -4.73 -18.82 2.61
C PRO A 207 -5.13 -17.50 1.95
N ASN A 208 -5.81 -17.57 0.80
CA ASN A 208 -6.37 -16.41 0.12
C ASN A 208 -7.78 -16.73 -0.40
N TRP A 209 -8.79 -15.99 0.08
CA TRP A 209 -10.19 -16.25 -0.24
C TRP A 209 -10.55 -16.03 -1.71
N ALA A 210 -9.82 -15.14 -2.39
CA ALA A 210 -9.97 -14.84 -3.80
C ALA A 210 -9.09 -15.73 -4.70
N LYS A 211 -8.31 -16.66 -4.10
CA LYS A 211 -7.32 -17.51 -4.79
C LYS A 211 -6.24 -16.70 -5.53
N ASN A 212 -5.97 -15.48 -5.06
CA ASN A 212 -4.85 -14.65 -5.54
C ASN A 212 -3.57 -15.05 -4.78
N PHE A 213 -3.04 -16.22 -5.10
CA PHE A 213 -1.87 -16.78 -4.42
C PHE A 213 -0.58 -16.17 -4.97
N VAL A 214 0.39 -15.96 -4.08
CA VAL A 214 1.71 -15.38 -4.37
C VAL A 214 2.80 -16.13 -3.59
N ASP A 215 4.06 -15.73 -3.73
CA ASP A 215 5.15 -16.24 -2.88
C ASP A 215 5.33 -15.36 -1.62
N SER A 216 6.10 -15.86 -0.67
CA SER A 216 6.50 -15.14 0.53
C SER A 216 7.90 -15.55 0.96
N PRO A 217 8.70 -14.68 1.59
CA PRO A 217 10.01 -15.04 2.13
C PRO A 217 10.01 -16.22 3.11
N ILE A 218 8.89 -16.52 3.76
CA ILE A 218 8.73 -17.68 4.65
C ILE A 218 7.55 -18.52 4.20
N ILE A 219 7.79 -19.80 3.94
CA ILE A 219 6.74 -20.77 3.61
C ILE A 219 6.52 -21.74 4.76
N ILE A 220 5.28 -21.89 5.21
CA ILE A 220 4.89 -22.75 6.33
C ILE A 220 4.37 -24.09 5.80
N ASN A 221 4.99 -25.19 6.22
CA ASN A 221 4.49 -26.55 6.03
C ASN A 221 3.92 -27.08 7.36
N ALA A 222 2.63 -26.82 7.58
CA ALA A 222 1.96 -27.23 8.82
C ALA A 222 1.95 -28.75 9.04
N THR A 223 1.86 -29.55 7.98
CA THR A 223 1.86 -31.03 8.06
C THR A 223 3.21 -31.55 8.55
N GLY A 224 4.32 -30.93 8.11
CA GLY A 224 5.66 -31.24 8.56
C GLY A 224 6.08 -30.58 9.87
N GLN A 225 5.26 -29.66 10.41
CA GLN A 225 5.61 -28.78 11.53
C GLN A 225 6.92 -28.01 11.30
N GLU A 226 7.14 -27.56 10.07
CA GLU A 226 8.35 -26.88 9.65
C GLU A 226 8.05 -25.63 8.83
N TYR A 227 9.07 -24.80 8.64
CA TYR A 227 9.00 -23.64 7.77
C TYR A 227 10.28 -23.54 6.94
N TYR A 228 10.15 -23.00 5.74
CA TYR A 228 11.24 -22.76 4.81
C TYR A 228 11.49 -21.26 4.72
N LYS A 229 12.72 -20.86 5.03
CA LYS A 229 13.20 -19.51 4.74
C LYS A 229 13.67 -19.50 3.29
N GLN A 230 12.91 -18.86 2.41
CA GLN A 230 13.22 -18.74 1.00
C GLN A 230 14.48 -17.89 0.79
N PRO A 231 15.16 -17.98 -0.37
CA PRO A 231 16.21 -17.05 -0.75
C PRO A 231 15.83 -15.56 -0.57
N MET A 232 14.57 -15.19 -0.84
CA MET A 232 14.02 -13.84 -0.61
C MET A 232 14.19 -13.37 0.85
N TRP A 233 14.06 -14.26 1.85
CA TRP A 233 14.29 -13.89 3.24
C TRP A 233 15.72 -13.40 3.49
N TYR A 234 16.68 -14.08 2.87
CA TYR A 234 18.10 -13.73 3.00
C TYR A 234 18.44 -12.48 2.18
N ALA A 235 17.83 -12.32 1.00
CA ALA A 235 17.91 -11.09 0.21
C ALA A 235 17.48 -9.87 1.04
N LEU A 236 16.29 -9.90 1.66
CA LEU A 236 15.86 -8.84 2.57
C LEU A 236 16.86 -8.62 3.71
N GLY A 237 17.41 -9.70 4.26
CA GLY A 237 18.40 -9.64 5.34
C GLY A 237 19.69 -8.89 5.01
N HIS A 238 20.03 -8.69 3.73
CA HIS A 238 21.19 -7.90 3.32
C HIS A 238 20.98 -6.38 3.42
N PHE A 239 19.73 -5.91 3.54
CA PHE A 239 19.36 -4.49 3.55
C PHE A 239 18.76 -4.00 4.88
N ARG A 240 18.52 -4.90 5.83
CA ARG A 240 17.90 -4.60 7.14
C ARG A 240 18.84 -3.92 8.13
#